data_AF-A0A7X4F3U9-F1
#
_entry.id   AF-A0A7X4F3U9-F1
#
_cell.length_a   1.000
_cell.length_b   1.000
_cell.length_c   1.000
_cell.angle_alpha   90.00
_cell.angle_beta   90.00
_cell.angle_gamma   90.00
#
_symmetry.space_group_name_H-M   'P 1'
#
loop_
_entity.id
_entity.type
_entity.pdbx_description
1 polymer ?
#
loop_
_entity_poly.entity_id
_entity_poly.type
_entity_poly.pdbx_seq_one_letter_code
_entity_poly.pdbx_strand_id
1 'polypeptide(L)'
;MFNLSAVLGSAIEVQVVETLNRIREVWDPDNRWPRHRFVRSAQTFPDVRLVAHGKDKHPHIALGIELKGWYLLSKEGEPSFRYKVTPSACAPQDLLVVVPWHLKNVLSGEPVVYKPYIEQARHVAELRNWFWTNERRTRDTLDQRLVQSTRYAGQSLPPTQGKNC
;
A
#
# COMPACT_ATOMS: atom_id res chain seq x y z
N MET A 1 18.19 -4.58 -2.11
CA MET A 1 16.77 -4.41 -2.52
C MET A 1 16.37 -2.97 -2.88
N PHE A 2 17.17 -1.93 -2.63
CA PHE A 2 16.77 -0.54 -2.95
C PHE A 2 16.70 -0.21 -4.45
N ASN A 3 17.61 -0.75 -5.27
CA ASN A 3 17.67 -0.40 -6.69
C ASN A 3 16.50 -1.00 -7.51
N LEU A 4 16.07 -2.23 -7.20
CA LEU A 4 14.96 -2.88 -7.90
C LEU A 4 13.62 -2.17 -7.65
N SER A 5 13.34 -1.74 -6.41
CA SER A 5 12.11 -1.02 -6.08
C SER A 5 12.01 0.32 -6.82
N ALA A 6 13.13 1.04 -6.95
CA ALA A 6 13.18 2.32 -7.66
C ALA A 6 12.99 2.15 -9.17
N VAL A 7 13.69 1.17 -9.78
CA VAL A 7 13.56 0.86 -11.21
C VAL A 7 12.13 0.41 -11.53
N LEU A 8 11.56 -0.48 -10.72
CA LEU A 8 10.20 -0.96 -10.92
C LEU A 8 9.16 0.15 -10.72
N GLY A 9 9.31 1.01 -9.70
CA GLY A 9 8.41 2.14 -9.48
C GLY A 9 8.38 3.09 -10.69
N SER A 10 9.55 3.47 -11.20
CA SER A 10 9.67 4.30 -12.40
C SER A 10 9.06 3.63 -13.65
N ALA A 11 9.32 2.34 -13.84
CA ALA A 11 8.76 1.58 -14.96
C ALA A 11 7.23 1.48 -14.88
N ILE A 12 6.66 1.26 -13.70
CA ILE A 12 5.21 1.22 -13.48
C ILE A 12 4.58 2.57 -13.82
N GLU A 13 5.15 3.68 -13.36
CA GLU A 13 4.62 5.02 -13.65
C GLU A 13 4.54 5.31 -15.15
N VAL A 14 5.56 4.93 -15.92
CA VAL A 14 5.57 5.10 -17.37
C VAL A 14 4.57 4.16 -18.04
N GLN A 15 4.63 2.86 -17.71
CA GLN A 15 3.81 1.83 -18.36
C GLN A 15 2.31 2.00 -18.08
N VAL A 16 1.93 2.48 -16.89
CA VAL A 16 0.53 2.78 -16.56
C VAL A 16 0.01 3.88 -17.47
N VAL A 17 0.74 4.99 -17.64
CA VAL A 17 0.31 6.11 -18.50
C VAL A 17 0.20 5.67 -19.96
N GLU A 18 1.20 4.96 -20.48
CA GLU A 18 1.19 4.47 -21.86
C GLU A 18 0.04 3.49 -22.09
N THR A 19 -0.14 2.54 -21.19
CA THR A 19 -1.18 1.51 -21.30
C THR A 19 -2.57 2.13 -21.22
N LEU A 20 -2.86 2.95 -20.21
CA LEU A 20 -4.15 3.62 -20.07
C LEU A 20 -4.49 4.41 -21.34
N ASN A 21 -3.56 5.16 -21.89
CA ASN A 21 -3.80 5.90 -23.13
C ASN A 21 -4.00 4.99 -24.36
N ARG A 22 -3.32 3.84 -24.41
CA ARG A 22 -3.48 2.84 -25.48
C ARG A 22 -4.84 2.13 -25.41
N ILE A 23 -5.35 1.86 -24.21
CA ILE A 23 -6.65 1.20 -24.00
C ILE A 23 -7.81 2.19 -23.86
N ARG A 24 -7.76 3.32 -24.58
CA ARG A 24 -8.81 4.37 -24.53
C ARG A 24 -10.20 3.82 -24.79
N GLU A 25 -10.33 2.95 -25.77
CA GLU A 25 -11.59 2.31 -26.13
C GLU A 25 -12.21 1.48 -24.98
N VAL A 26 -11.40 1.09 -23.98
CA VAL A 26 -11.87 0.37 -22.80
C VAL A 26 -12.45 1.31 -21.75
N TRP A 27 -11.80 2.44 -21.45
CA TRP A 27 -12.23 3.34 -20.37
C TRP A 27 -13.06 4.54 -20.83
N ASP A 28 -13.01 4.92 -22.11
CA ASP A 28 -13.84 5.95 -22.74
C ASP A 28 -14.43 5.44 -24.08
N PRO A 29 -15.24 4.35 -24.06
CA PRO A 29 -15.77 3.72 -25.27
C PRO A 29 -16.67 4.67 -26.08
N ASP A 30 -17.40 5.55 -25.39
CA ASP A 30 -18.33 6.51 -26.01
C ASP A 30 -17.65 7.83 -26.42
N ASN A 31 -16.31 7.94 -26.26
CA ASN A 31 -15.54 9.17 -26.52
C ASN A 31 -16.13 10.43 -25.85
N ARG A 32 -16.58 10.32 -24.59
CA ARG A 32 -17.12 11.43 -23.80
C ARG A 32 -16.02 12.39 -23.34
N TRP A 33 -14.76 11.94 -23.35
CA TRP A 33 -13.63 12.71 -22.84
C TRP A 33 -12.58 13.00 -23.94
N PRO A 34 -12.95 13.49 -25.14
CA PRO A 34 -12.12 13.42 -26.36
C PRO A 34 -10.75 14.13 -26.25
N ARG A 35 -10.67 15.17 -25.42
CA ARG A 35 -9.43 15.94 -25.19
C ARG A 35 -8.63 15.50 -23.97
N HIS A 36 -9.12 14.48 -23.26
CA HIS A 36 -8.47 13.98 -22.06
C HIS A 36 -7.43 12.91 -22.39
N ARG A 37 -6.31 12.99 -21.70
CA ARG A 37 -5.22 12.03 -21.76
C ARG A 37 -4.61 11.84 -20.38
N PHE A 38 -4.14 10.64 -20.09
CA PHE A 38 -3.33 10.40 -18.89
C PHE A 38 -1.94 10.99 -19.09
N VAL A 39 -1.46 11.71 -18.08
CA VAL A 39 -0.12 12.29 -18.01
C VAL A 39 0.52 11.96 -16.67
N ARG A 40 1.85 11.79 -16.70
CA ARG A 40 2.66 11.63 -15.48
C ARG A 40 2.88 12.98 -14.81
N SER A 41 2.92 12.99 -13.48
CA SER A 41 3.20 14.16 -12.65
C SER A 41 4.43 13.89 -11.81
N ALA A 42 5.62 14.16 -12.35
CA ALA A 42 6.84 13.98 -11.57
C ALA A 42 6.81 14.92 -10.35
N GLN A 43 7.13 14.37 -9.18
CA GLN A 43 7.30 15.11 -7.91
C GLN A 43 6.05 15.81 -7.37
N THR A 44 4.85 15.48 -7.88
CA THR A 44 3.60 16.10 -7.42
C THR A 44 2.51 15.04 -7.26
N PHE A 45 1.78 15.09 -6.14
CA PHE A 45 0.61 14.25 -5.94
C PHE A 45 -0.57 14.74 -6.79
N PRO A 46 -1.32 13.86 -7.48
CA PRO A 46 -1.09 12.41 -7.63
C PRO A 46 -0.13 12.09 -8.79
N ASP A 47 0.55 10.94 -8.70
CA ASP A 47 1.58 10.49 -9.66
C ASP A 47 1.11 10.49 -11.14
N VAL A 48 -0.16 10.17 -11.38
CA VAL A 48 -0.78 10.15 -12.73
C VAL A 48 -2.09 10.94 -12.70
N ARG A 49 -2.36 11.72 -13.75
CA ARG A 49 -3.59 12.54 -13.88
C ARG A 49 -4.22 12.37 -15.24
N LEU A 50 -5.56 12.27 -15.28
CA LEU A 50 -6.35 12.44 -16.49
C LEU A 50 -6.63 13.93 -16.68
N VAL A 51 -6.03 14.54 -17.70
CA VAL A 51 -6.10 15.99 -17.92
C VAL A 51 -6.69 16.31 -19.28
N ALA A 52 -7.54 17.35 -19.34
CA ALA A 52 -7.95 17.94 -20.62
C ALA A 52 -6.82 18.83 -21.17
N HIS A 53 -6.39 18.58 -22.41
CA HIS A 53 -5.51 19.50 -23.11
C HIS A 53 -6.33 20.63 -23.76
N GLY A 54 -6.00 21.88 -23.44
CA GLY A 54 -6.67 23.09 -23.91
C GLY A 54 -5.79 24.34 -23.75
N LYS A 55 -6.32 25.51 -24.12
CA LYS A 55 -5.61 26.81 -24.02
C LYS A 55 -5.60 27.39 -22.59
N ASP A 56 -6.22 26.71 -21.64
CA ASP A 56 -6.37 27.21 -20.27
C ASP A 56 -5.03 27.17 -19.52
N LYS A 57 -4.77 28.21 -18.73
CA LYS A 57 -3.55 28.29 -17.88
C LYS A 57 -3.50 27.21 -16.80
N HIS A 58 -4.66 26.63 -16.45
CA HIS A 58 -4.77 25.57 -15.47
C HIS A 58 -5.43 24.35 -16.12
N PRO A 59 -4.75 23.20 -16.21
CA PRO A 59 -5.33 22.00 -16.79
C PRO A 59 -6.48 21.51 -15.90
N HIS A 60 -7.62 21.20 -16.52
CA HIS A 60 -8.73 20.54 -15.83
C HIS A 60 -8.34 19.08 -15.54
N ILE A 61 -8.24 18.74 -14.25
CA ILE A 61 -7.91 17.39 -13.78
C ILE A 61 -9.21 16.65 -13.50
N ALA A 62 -9.49 15.62 -14.28
CA ALA A 62 -10.70 14.80 -14.16
C ALA A 62 -10.55 13.68 -13.14
N LEU A 63 -9.35 13.10 -13.05
CA LEU A 63 -9.04 11.97 -12.20
C LEU A 63 -7.55 11.96 -11.86
N GLY A 64 -7.22 11.49 -10.65
CA GLY A 64 -5.87 11.26 -10.18
C GLY A 64 -5.66 9.79 -9.83
N ILE A 65 -4.48 9.26 -10.11
CA ILE A 65 -4.05 7.92 -9.68
C ILE A 65 -2.71 8.09 -8.97
N GLU A 66 -2.69 7.71 -7.70
CA GLU A 66 -1.46 7.58 -6.94
C GLU A 66 -0.93 6.15 -7.10
N LEU A 67 0.36 6.01 -7.43
CA LEU A 67 0.98 4.72 -7.64
C LEU A 67 1.91 4.38 -6.48
N LYS A 68 1.82 3.13 -6.02
CA LYS A 68 2.69 2.60 -4.97
C LYS A 68 3.03 1.16 -5.29
N GLY A 69 4.30 0.80 -5.14
CA GLY A 69 4.80 -0.55 -5.31
C GLY A 69 5.58 -0.98 -4.07
N TRP A 70 5.27 -2.17 -3.55
CA TRP A 70 5.95 -2.76 -2.39
C TRP A 70 6.10 -4.27 -2.56
N TYR A 71 7.07 -4.85 -1.84
CA TYR A 71 7.25 -6.30 -1.75
C TYR A 71 6.70 -6.79 -0.40
N LEU A 72 6.04 -7.95 -0.40
CA LEU A 72 5.37 -8.52 0.79
C LEU A 72 6.34 -8.99 1.91
N LEU A 73 7.63 -8.68 1.81
CA LEU A 73 8.68 -9.23 2.68
C LEU A 73 9.03 -8.35 3.88
N SER A 74 8.26 -7.32 4.22
CA SER A 74 8.60 -6.44 5.33
C SER A 74 7.97 -6.89 6.66
N LYS A 75 8.82 -7.03 7.70
CA LYS A 75 8.38 -7.02 9.10
C LYS A 75 8.29 -5.56 9.57
N GLU A 76 7.44 -4.76 8.95
CA GLU A 76 7.32 -3.34 9.32
C GLU A 76 6.51 -3.15 10.61
N GLY A 77 7.00 -2.23 11.45
CA GLY A 77 6.27 -1.69 12.59
C GLY A 77 5.21 -0.67 12.14
N GLU A 78 4.55 -0.02 13.10
CA GLU A 78 3.55 1.00 12.79
C GLU A 78 4.17 2.09 11.88
N PRO A 79 3.56 2.41 10.72
CA PRO A 79 4.16 3.34 9.78
C PRO A 79 4.29 4.74 10.37
N SER A 80 5.47 5.35 10.25
CA SER A 80 5.65 6.77 10.53
C SER A 80 5.30 7.59 9.28
N PHE A 81 4.21 8.34 9.34
CA PHE A 81 3.79 9.20 8.24
C PHE A 81 4.29 10.63 8.44
N ARG A 82 4.72 11.28 7.35
CA ARG A 82 5.09 12.71 7.37
C ARG A 82 3.88 13.62 7.60
N TYR A 83 2.68 13.14 7.28
CA TYR A 83 1.43 13.87 7.40
C TYR A 83 0.45 13.12 8.29
N LYS A 84 -0.46 13.86 8.93
CA LYS A 84 -1.55 13.27 9.70
C LYS A 84 -2.48 12.53 8.74
N VAL A 85 -2.61 11.22 8.91
CA VAL A 85 -3.48 10.40 8.07
C VAL A 85 -4.90 10.39 8.65
N THR A 86 -5.90 10.63 7.81
CA THR A 86 -7.32 10.61 8.20
C THR A 86 -8.18 10.01 7.09
N PRO A 87 -9.13 9.10 7.41
CA PRO A 87 -10.09 8.60 6.42
C PRO A 87 -10.95 9.70 5.78
N SER A 88 -11.11 10.85 6.45
CA SER A 88 -11.83 12.00 5.91
C SER A 88 -11.15 12.66 4.71
N ALA A 89 -9.89 12.35 4.44
CA ALA A 89 -9.19 12.80 3.24
C ALA A 89 -9.63 12.04 1.97
N CYS A 90 -10.29 10.89 2.12
CA CYS A 90 -10.77 10.10 0.99
C CYS A 90 -12.16 10.59 0.54
N ALA A 91 -12.31 10.88 -0.75
CA ALA A 91 -13.59 11.09 -1.39
C ALA A 91 -14.38 9.76 -1.46
N PRO A 92 -15.73 9.80 -1.52
CA PRO A 92 -16.54 8.59 -1.67
C PRO A 92 -16.19 7.72 -2.89
N GLN A 93 -15.67 8.35 -3.95
CA GLN A 93 -15.26 7.72 -5.20
C GLN A 93 -13.83 7.17 -5.17
N ASP A 94 -13.05 7.46 -4.13
CA ASP A 94 -11.66 6.99 -4.05
C ASP A 94 -11.63 5.48 -3.79
N LEU A 95 -10.87 4.77 -4.61
CA LEU A 95 -10.68 3.34 -4.53
C LEU A 95 -9.22 3.01 -4.22
N LEU A 96 -9.01 2.01 -3.37
CA LEU A 96 -7.75 1.30 -3.28
C LEU A 96 -7.82 0.11 -4.23
N VAL A 97 -6.86 0.03 -5.16
CA VAL A 97 -6.70 -1.09 -6.07
C VAL A 97 -5.33 -1.71 -5.82
N VAL A 98 -5.31 -2.96 -5.33
CA VAL A 98 -4.09 -3.73 -5.13
C VAL A 98 -4.06 -4.82 -6.19
N VAL A 99 -3.00 -4.83 -7.01
CA VAL A 99 -2.78 -5.84 -8.04
C VAL A 99 -1.66 -6.76 -7.57
N PRO A 100 -1.96 -7.93 -6.99
CA PRO A 100 -0.93 -8.86 -6.56
C PRO A 100 -0.27 -9.48 -7.78
N TRP A 101 1.06 -9.55 -7.75
CA TRP A 101 1.82 -10.19 -8.80
C TRP A 101 3.05 -10.87 -8.22
N HIS A 102 3.58 -11.83 -8.95
CA HIS A 102 4.84 -12.49 -8.62
C HIS A 102 5.55 -12.95 -9.90
N LEU A 103 6.84 -13.26 -9.79
CA LEU A 103 7.60 -13.93 -10.85
C LEU A 103 7.54 -15.44 -10.61
N LYS A 104 7.16 -16.20 -11.64
CA LYS A 104 7.06 -17.68 -11.54
C LYS A 104 8.39 -18.36 -11.17
N ASN A 105 9.53 -17.69 -11.42
CA ASN A 105 10.89 -18.10 -11.04
C ASN A 105 11.69 -16.89 -10.51
N VAL A 106 12.61 -17.15 -9.57
CA VAL A 106 13.36 -16.10 -8.83
C VAL A 106 14.32 -15.29 -9.72
N LEU A 107 14.90 -15.89 -10.75
CA LEU A 107 15.97 -15.26 -11.56
C LEU A 107 15.50 -14.76 -12.93
N SER A 108 14.49 -15.39 -13.53
CA SER A 108 14.04 -15.09 -14.91
C SER A 108 12.54 -15.38 -15.13
N GLY A 109 11.76 -15.38 -14.05
CA GLY A 109 10.35 -15.78 -14.12
C GLY A 109 9.50 -14.85 -14.97
N GLU A 110 8.48 -15.43 -15.59
CA GLU A 110 7.41 -14.65 -16.21
C GLU A 110 6.56 -13.99 -15.11
N PRO A 111 6.12 -12.73 -15.31
CA PRO A 111 5.22 -12.08 -14.39
C PRO A 111 3.84 -12.74 -14.46
N VAL A 112 3.32 -13.13 -13.31
CA VAL A 112 1.97 -13.66 -13.16
C VAL A 112 1.21 -12.73 -12.24
N VAL A 113 0.08 -12.25 -12.74
CA VAL A 113 -0.82 -11.30 -12.09
C VAL A 113 -2.06 -12.03 -11.59
N TYR A 114 -2.50 -11.68 -10.38
CA TYR A 114 -3.70 -12.23 -9.76
C TYR A 114 -4.88 -11.25 -9.85
N LYS A 115 -6.07 -11.74 -9.50
CA LYS A 115 -7.27 -10.90 -9.40
C LYS A 115 -6.99 -9.70 -8.47
N PRO A 116 -7.26 -8.45 -8.91
CA PRO A 116 -7.09 -7.29 -8.07
C PRO A 116 -8.01 -7.32 -6.85
N TYR A 117 -7.50 -6.87 -5.72
CA TYR A 117 -8.32 -6.47 -4.58
C TYR A 117 -8.73 -5.02 -4.76
N ILE A 118 -10.03 -4.75 -4.72
CA ILE A 118 -10.61 -3.43 -4.96
C ILE A 118 -11.55 -3.13 -3.79
N GLU A 119 -11.35 -2.00 -3.14
CA GLU A 119 -12.19 -1.56 -2.02
C GLU A 119 -12.21 -0.03 -1.92
N GLN A 120 -13.23 0.53 -1.27
CA GLN A 120 -13.29 1.96 -0.99
C GLN A 120 -12.11 2.40 -0.12
N ALA A 121 -11.39 3.44 -0.56
CA ALA A 121 -10.18 3.92 0.12
C ALA A 121 -10.45 4.35 1.57
N ARG A 122 -11.60 5.00 1.81
CA ARG A 122 -12.02 5.40 3.16
C ARG A 122 -12.16 4.19 4.09
N HIS A 123 -12.89 3.17 3.65
CA HIS A 123 -13.09 1.95 4.43
C HIS A 123 -11.75 1.27 4.77
N VAL A 124 -10.85 1.15 3.79
CA VAL A 124 -9.52 0.56 4.05
C VAL A 124 -8.68 1.42 5.00
N ALA A 125 -8.78 2.74 4.93
CA ALA A 125 -8.08 3.64 5.85
C ALA A 125 -8.57 3.48 7.30
N GLU A 126 -9.87 3.30 7.51
CA GLU A 126 -10.47 3.00 8.81
C GLU A 126 -10.02 1.65 9.34
N LEU A 127 -10.08 0.61 8.52
CA LEU A 127 -9.63 -0.74 8.88
C LEU A 127 -8.15 -0.77 9.26
N ARG A 128 -7.29 -0.07 8.50
CA ARG A 128 -5.87 0.08 8.83
C ARG A 128 -5.68 0.75 10.19
N ASN A 129 -6.38 1.85 10.46
CA ASN A 129 -6.28 2.56 11.75
C ASN A 129 -6.69 1.67 12.91
N TRP A 130 -7.78 0.92 12.73
CA TRP A 130 -8.24 -0.05 13.71
C TRP A 130 -7.22 -1.17 13.94
N PHE A 131 -6.65 -1.76 12.88
CA PHE A 131 -5.65 -2.83 12.97
C PHE A 131 -4.45 -2.45 13.85
N TRP A 132 -3.86 -1.26 13.61
CA TRP A 132 -2.71 -0.79 14.38
C TRP A 132 -3.05 -0.42 15.82
N THR A 133 -4.28 0.04 16.07
CA THR A 133 -4.74 0.41 17.41
C THR A 133 -5.18 -0.80 18.25
N ASN A 134 -5.78 -1.81 17.63
CA ASN A 134 -6.48 -2.89 18.32
C ASN A 134 -5.77 -4.25 18.19
N GLU A 135 -5.48 -4.73 16.98
CA GLU A 135 -4.95 -6.09 16.80
C GLU A 135 -3.46 -6.19 17.07
N ARG A 136 -2.67 -5.23 16.56
CA ARG A 136 -1.22 -5.27 16.74
C ARG A 136 -0.81 -5.08 18.20
N ARG A 137 -1.46 -4.15 18.92
CA ARG A 137 -1.25 -3.97 20.37
C ARG A 137 -1.59 -5.23 21.17
N THR A 138 -2.60 -5.97 20.76
CA THR A 138 -2.97 -7.25 21.40
C THR A 138 -1.85 -8.28 21.25
N ARG A 139 -1.21 -8.38 20.08
CA ARG A 139 -0.03 -9.24 19.86
C ARG A 139 1.20 -8.78 20.65
N ASP A 140 1.51 -7.49 20.69
CA ASP A 140 2.66 -6.99 21.46
C ASP A 140 2.47 -7.24 22.98
N THR A 141 1.23 -7.15 23.47
CA THR A 141 0.90 -7.47 24.88
C THR A 141 1.06 -8.98 25.16
N LEU A 142 0.65 -9.84 24.23
CA LEU A 142 0.84 -11.29 24.35
C LEU A 142 2.32 -11.68 24.26
N ASP A 143 3.08 -11.09 23.34
CA ASP A 143 4.52 -11.30 23.22
C ASP A 143 5.26 -10.83 24.49
N GLN A 144 4.87 -9.69 25.08
CA GLN A 144 5.43 -9.23 26.36
C GLN A 144 5.09 -10.17 27.52
N ARG A 145 3.87 -10.71 27.59
CA ARG A 145 3.48 -11.70 28.61
C ARG A 145 4.22 -13.02 28.44
N LEU A 146 4.42 -13.47 27.20
CA LEU A 146 5.21 -14.66 26.89
C LEU A 146 6.68 -14.45 27.29
N VAL A 147 7.28 -13.30 26.94
CA VAL A 147 8.65 -12.94 27.36
C VAL A 147 8.78 -12.85 28.88
N GLN A 148 7.80 -12.29 29.59
CA GLN A 148 7.79 -12.30 31.06
C GLN A 148 7.68 -13.72 31.61
N SER A 149 6.78 -14.56 31.08
CA SER A 149 6.61 -15.95 31.53
C SER A 149 7.87 -16.80 31.33
N THR A 150 8.59 -16.60 30.22
CA THR A 150 9.88 -17.27 29.96
C THR A 150 10.99 -16.77 30.88
N ARG A 151 10.98 -15.48 31.28
CA ARG A 151 11.93 -14.93 32.27
C ARG A 151 11.69 -15.48 33.68
N TYR A 152 10.44 -15.76 34.05
CA TYR A 152 10.12 -16.40 35.34
C TYR A 152 10.33 -17.92 35.32
N ALA A 153 10.20 -18.59 34.17
CA ALA A 153 10.49 -20.02 34.03
C ALA A 153 12.00 -20.35 34.09
N GLY A 154 12.88 -19.37 33.83
CA GLY A 154 14.34 -19.50 33.90
C GLY A 154 14.96 -19.16 35.26
N GLN A 155 14.18 -18.70 36.24
CA GLN A 155 14.64 -18.54 37.61
C GLN A 155 14.33 -19.83 38.37
N SER A 156 15.36 -20.64 38.59
CA SER A 156 15.31 -21.78 39.51
C SER A 156 14.67 -21.34 40.82
N LEU A 157 13.57 -22.01 41.20
CA LEU A 157 12.95 -21.87 42.52
C LEU A 157 14.04 -21.92 43.60
N PRO A 158 14.04 -21.01 44.59
CA PRO A 158 14.99 -21.08 45.68
C PRO A 158 14.85 -22.43 46.39
N PRO A 159 15.95 -23.05 46.83
CA PRO A 159 15.90 -24.37 47.45
C PRO A 159 14.99 -24.31 48.68
N THR A 160 13.96 -25.16 48.68
CA THR A 160 13.14 -25.41 49.86
C THR A 160 14.05 -25.85 50.99
N GLN A 161 14.17 -25.01 52.03
CA GLN A 161 14.82 -25.39 53.27
C GLN A 161 14.09 -26.61 53.84
N GLY A 162 14.77 -27.75 53.85
CA GLY A 162 14.32 -28.94 54.54
C GLY A 162 14.18 -28.62 56.02
N LYS A 163 12.96 -28.77 56.54
CA LYS A 163 12.75 -28.95 57.99
C LYS A 163 13.25 -30.35 58.33
N ASN A 164 14.42 -30.42 58.95
CA ASN A 164 14.84 -31.60 59.68
C ASN A 164 13.86 -31.83 60.84
N CYS A 165 13.34 -33.04 60.95
CA CYS A 165 12.86 -33.59 62.21
C CYS A 165 14.04 -33.91 63.12
#